data_AF-A0A536DG06-F1
#
_entry.id   AF-A0A536DG06-F1
#
_cell.length_a   1.000
_cell.length_b   1.000
_cell.length_c   1.000
_cell.angle_alpha   90.00
_cell.angle_beta   90.00
_cell.angle_gamma   90.00
#
_symmetry.space_group_name_H-M   'P 1'
#
loop_
_entity.id
_entity.type
_entity.pdbx_description
1 polymer ?
#
loop_
_entity_poly.entity_id
_entity_poly.type
_entity_poly.pdbx_seq_one_letter_code
_entity_poly.pdbx_strand_id
1 'polypeptide(L)' 'SQILDHVWHYDFGGDASVLETYISYLRRKIDRQGPPLVQTVRGVGYVLRAPRT' A
#
# COMPACT_ATOMS: atom_id res chain seq x y z
N SER A 1 0.94 -11.26 18.57
CA SER A 1 1.76 -10.74 17.46
C SER A 1 1.82 -9.23 17.51
N GLN A 2 2.87 -8.68 18.14
CA GLN A 2 2.96 -7.26 18.51
C GLN A 2 3.36 -6.31 17.35
N ILE A 3 3.65 -6.84 16.16
CA ILE A 3 4.09 -6.04 15.01
C ILE A 3 2.90 -5.49 14.21
N LEU A 4 1.72 -6.12 14.29
CA LEU A 4 0.55 -5.73 13.51
C LEU A 4 -0.22 -4.54 14.11
N ASP A 5 -0.18 -4.34 15.42
CA ASP A 5 -0.91 -3.24 16.09
C ASP A 5 -0.19 -1.87 16.01
N HIS A 6 1.10 -1.84 15.66
CA HIS A 6 1.89 -0.59 15.66
C HIS A 6 2.05 0.09 14.30
N VAL A 7 1.78 -0.60 13.19
CA VAL A 7 2.04 -0.04 11.84
C VAL A 7 0.80 0.60 11.23
N TRP A 8 -0.39 0.14 11.60
CA TRP A 8 -1.64 0.75 11.20
C TRP A 8 -2.51 0.91 12.43
N HIS A 9 -2.57 2.13 12.97
CA HIS A 9 -3.76 2.55 13.69
C HIS A 9 -4.95 2.39 12.73
N TYR A 10 -5.58 1.23 12.86
CA TYR A 10 -6.79 0.81 12.19
C TYR A 10 -7.96 1.61 12.79
N ASP A 11 -7.97 2.90 12.47
CA ASP A 11 -9.12 3.78 12.67
C ASP A 11 -9.08 4.94 11.67
N PHE A 12 -8.62 4.68 10.44
CA PHE A 12 -8.67 5.68 9.39
C PHE A 12 -10.09 5.73 8.81
N GLY A 13 -11.00 6.35 9.56
CA GLY A 13 -12.21 7.00 9.05
C GLY A 13 -11.90 8.25 8.22
N GLY A 14 -10.68 8.35 7.68
CA GLY A 14 -10.20 9.43 6.85
C GLY A 14 -10.29 9.06 5.37
N ASP A 15 -10.56 10.07 4.57
CA ASP A 15 -10.87 10.03 3.14
C ASP A 15 -9.96 9.06 2.36
N ALA A 16 -10.52 7.94 1.88
CA ALA A 16 -9.79 6.94 1.09
C ALA A 16 -9.06 7.56 -0.13
N SER A 17 -9.55 8.72 -0.59
CA SER A 17 -8.95 9.56 -1.61
C SER A 17 -7.52 10.02 -1.30
N VAL A 18 -7.21 10.30 -0.02
CA VAL A 18 -5.85 10.68 0.41
C VAL A 18 -4.92 9.49 0.29
N LEU A 19 -5.34 8.32 0.77
CA LEU A 19 -4.55 7.09 0.68
C LEU A 19 -4.24 6.73 -0.77
N GLU A 20 -5.23 6.83 -1.68
CA GLU A 20 -5.04 6.61 -3.11
C GLU A 20 -4.01 7.55 -3.73
N THR A 21 -4.00 8.82 -3.31
CA THR A 21 -3.04 9.82 -3.76
C THR A 21 -1.61 9.46 -3.33
N TYR A 22 -1.42 9.08 -2.06
CA TYR A 22 -0.11 8.67 -1.55
C TYR A 22 0.39 7.37 -2.19
N ILE A 23 -0.48 6.37 -2.37
CA ILE A 23 -0.13 5.14 -3.08
C ILE A 23 0.27 5.44 -4.53
N SER A 24 -0.45 6.34 -5.20
CA SER A 24 -0.10 6.79 -6.55
C SER A 24 1.28 7.46 -6.60
N TYR A 25 1.59 8.33 -5.64
CA TYR A 25 2.92 8.93 -5.54
C TYR A 25 4.02 7.92 -5.22
N LEU A 26 3.74 6.95 -4.36
CA LEU A 26 4.70 5.92 -3.99
C LEU A 26 5.05 5.03 -5.20
N ARG A 27 4.03 4.54 -5.92
CA ARG A 27 4.22 3.75 -7.15
C ARG A 27 5.06 4.52 -8.18
N ARG A 28 4.80 5.82 -8.36
CA ARG A 28 5.61 6.69 -9.24
C ARG A 28 7.07 6.79 -8.82
N LYS A 29 7.43 6.54 -7.56
CA LYS A 29 8.82 6.57 -7.06
C LYS A 29 9.48 5.20 -7.16
N ILE A 30 8.79 4.13 -6.77
CA ILE A 30 9.40 2.81 -6.57
C ILE A 30 9.18 1.83 -7.74
N ASP A 31 8.07 1.94 -8.47
CA ASP A 31 7.73 1.02 -9.57
C ASP A 31 8.30 1.50 -10.91
N ARG A 32 9.28 2.42 -10.92
CA ARG A 32 9.86 3.00 -12.15
C ARG A 32 10.83 2.06 -12.86
N GLN A 33 11.55 1.23 -12.10
CA GLN A 33 12.69 0.45 -12.60
C GLN A 33 12.47 -1.06 -12.50
N GLY A 34 11.22 -1.49 -12.33
CA GLY A 34 10.91 -2.89 -12.20
C GLY A 34 9.42 -3.17 -12.17
N PRO A 35 9.04 -4.45 -12.16
CA PRO A 35 7.67 -4.88 -11.92
C PRO A 35 7.06 -4.23 -10.66
N PRO A 36 5.75 -3.94 -10.68
CA PRO A 36 5.09 -3.20 -9.62
C PRO A 36 5.14 -3.96 -8.29
N LEU A 37 5.66 -3.29 -7.25
CA LEU A 37 5.82 -3.84 -5.92
C LEU A 37 4.55 -3.68 -5.07
N VAL A 38 3.75 -2.65 -5.35
CA VAL A 38 2.51 -2.35 -4.62
C VAL A 38 1.30 -2.94 -5.33
N GLN A 39 0.73 -3.99 -4.77
CA GLN A 39 -0.48 -4.65 -5.29
C GLN A 39 -1.73 -4.16 -4.56
N THR A 40 -2.80 -3.92 -5.31
CA THR A 40 -4.11 -3.57 -4.73
C THR A 40 -4.93 -4.84 -4.49
N VAL A 41 -5.38 -5.04 -3.25
CA VAL A 41 -6.30 -6.11 -2.85
C VAL A 41 -7.66 -5.48 -2.59
N ARG A 42 -8.61 -5.70 -3.51
CA ARG A 42 -9.96 -5.12 -3.41
C ARG A 42 -10.63 -5.52 -2.10
N GLY A 43 -11.25 -4.55 -1.42
CA GLY A 43 -11.93 -4.76 -0.14
C GLY A 43 -11.00 -4.98 1.07
N VAL A 44 -9.67 -4.95 0.88
CA VAL A 44 -8.69 -5.15 1.95
C VAL A 44 -7.69 -4.00 2.04
N GLY A 45 -7.15 -3.53 0.90
CA GLY A 45 -6.19 -2.43 0.86
C GLY A 45 -5.05 -2.68 -0.12
N TYR A 46 -3.81 -2.39 0.31
CA TYR A 46 -2.62 -2.53 -0.52
C TYR A 46 -1.59 -3.44 0.17
N VAL A 47 -0.83 -4.19 -0.62
CA VAL A 47 0.23 -5.06 -0.12
C VAL A 47 1.50 -4.85 -0.92
N LEU A 48 2.65 -4.83 -0.23
CA LEU A 48 3.96 -4.86 -0.85
C LEU A 48 4.37 -6.32 -1.09
N ARG A 49 4.61 -6.71 -2.33
CA ARG A 49 5.06 -8.07 -2.66
C ARG A 49 6.12 -8.03 -3.75
N ALA A 50 7.15 -8.85 -3.60
CA ALA A 50 8.10 -9.07 -4.67
C ALA A 50 7.39 -9.67 -5.90
N PRO A 51 7.78 -9.29 -7.12
CA PRO A 51 7.27 -9.91 -8.34
C PRO A 51 7.51 -11.41 -8.27
N ARG A 52 6.50 -12.20 -8.60
CA ARG A 52 6.69 -13.65 -8.71
C ARG A 52 7.40 -13.89 -10.05
N THR A 53 8.69 -14.24 -9.99
CA THR A 53 9.46 -14.75 -11.13
C THR A 53 8.89 -16.06 -11.66
#